data_AF-A0AA47HXJ4-F1
#
_entry.id   AF-A0AA47HXJ4-F1
#
_cell.length_a   1.000
_cell.length_b   1.000
_cell.length_c   1.000
_cell.angle_alpha   90.00
_cell.angle_beta   90.00
_cell.angle_gamma   90.00
#
_symmetry.space_group_name_H-M   'P 1'
#
loop_
_entity.id
_entity.type
_entity.pdbx_description
1 polymer ?
#
loop_
_entity_poly.entity_id
_entity_poly.type
_entity_poly.pdbx_seq_one_letter_code
_entity_poly.pdbx_strand_id
1 'polypeptide(L)'
;MSTETQLAIVPPKETALQVFQAANGLDPYLQQIRAEIDAFVPDVSTKKGRDAIASIAHKVARSKTALDNVGKDLVAELKEIPKKIDAERKRMRDTLDAWKDEVRAPLNEWEQAEADRVAGHERRIEELRTLDTEDRTAAEIASVISLIEEVEIGPEWEEFEAEAHRVKAATLTALQLALTKRQAYEAEQAELERLRAEAAQREQKDREERIAREAAEQAQREAEQRAQAERDAAAKREADAKAAAERRELELKLQAEQAEREKLEAQQRAEQAERDAAERAERAAAAERQRQADEQARIEAEAKAREADKAHKAAINRAALEAFIAGGMPEACAKQAVTLIAKRQIPNVAITY
;
A
#
# COMPACT_ATOMS: atom_id res chain seq x y z
N MET A 1 -11.03 119.91 -85.38
CA MET A 1 -9.81 119.10 -85.20
C MET A 1 -8.99 119.71 -84.07
N SER A 2 -9.18 119.24 -82.83
CA SER A 2 -8.24 119.48 -81.71
C SER A 2 -8.24 118.24 -80.83
N THR A 3 -7.64 117.18 -81.37
CA THR A 3 -7.18 116.01 -80.63
C THR A 3 -5.98 116.42 -79.78
N GLU A 4 -6.21 117.02 -78.61
CA GLU A 4 -5.18 117.14 -77.58
C GLU A 4 -5.36 116.03 -76.54
N THR A 5 -5.28 114.78 -77.01
CA THR A 5 -5.18 113.60 -76.15
C THR A 5 -3.81 112.98 -76.33
N GLN A 6 -2.73 113.67 -75.96
CA GLN A 6 -1.42 113.03 -75.84
C GLN A 6 -0.77 113.41 -74.51
N LEU A 7 -0.80 112.42 -73.61
CA LEU A 7 0.25 112.01 -72.67
C LEU A 7 -0.17 110.63 -72.16
N ALA A 8 0.36 109.61 -72.83
CA ALA A 8 0.49 108.22 -72.40
C ALA A 8 1.37 107.50 -73.45
N ILE A 9 2.58 108.01 -73.70
CA ILE A 9 3.52 107.34 -74.60
C ILE A 9 4.21 106.27 -73.77
N VAL A 10 3.84 105.02 -74.02
CA VAL A 10 4.43 103.83 -73.41
C VAL A 10 5.22 103.05 -74.45
N PRO A 11 6.20 102.23 -74.05
CA PRO A 11 6.88 101.33 -74.96
C PRO A 11 5.90 100.42 -75.71
N PRO A 12 6.04 100.25 -77.04
CA PRO A 12 5.29 99.24 -77.78
C PRO A 12 5.49 97.85 -77.18
N LYS A 13 4.47 96.98 -77.27
CA LYS A 13 4.51 95.65 -76.64
C LYS A 13 5.71 94.84 -77.15
N GLU A 14 6.06 94.99 -78.42
CA GLU A 14 7.14 94.28 -79.10
C GLU A 14 8.53 94.65 -78.56
N THR A 15 8.70 95.88 -78.06
CA THR A 15 9.99 96.40 -77.56
C THR A 15 10.01 96.64 -76.06
N ALA A 16 8.86 96.53 -75.38
CA ALA A 16 8.71 96.76 -73.95
C ALA A 16 9.70 95.94 -73.12
N LEU A 17 9.89 94.65 -73.43
CA LEU A 17 10.85 93.81 -72.70
C LEU A 17 12.27 94.39 -72.74
N GLN A 18 12.74 94.79 -73.91
CA GLN A 18 14.08 95.36 -74.09
C GLN A 18 14.20 96.70 -73.36
N VAL A 19 13.17 97.53 -73.43
CA VAL A 19 13.11 98.82 -72.76
C VAL A 19 13.17 98.68 -71.23
N PHE A 20 12.41 97.74 -70.65
CA PHE A 20 12.40 97.51 -69.20
C PHE A 20 13.65 96.78 -68.68
N GLN A 21 14.38 96.05 -69.55
CA GLN A 21 15.64 95.40 -69.19
C GLN A 21 16.86 96.34 -69.27
N ALA A 22 16.83 97.31 -70.19
CA ALA A 22 17.95 98.23 -70.39
C ALA A 22 18.12 99.17 -69.18
N ALA A 23 19.38 99.42 -68.81
CA ALA A 23 19.70 100.45 -67.82
C ALA A 23 19.16 101.80 -68.31
N ASN A 24 18.28 102.41 -67.52
CA ASN A 24 17.59 103.65 -67.87
C ASN A 24 16.79 103.60 -69.20
N GLY A 25 16.31 102.42 -69.61
CA GLY A 25 15.64 102.26 -70.91
C GLY A 25 14.34 103.05 -71.06
N LEU A 26 13.71 103.45 -69.95
CA LEU A 26 12.54 104.33 -69.95
C LEU A 26 12.86 105.81 -70.17
N ASP A 27 14.13 106.22 -70.15
CA ASP A 27 14.54 107.62 -70.27
C ASP A 27 13.98 108.32 -71.50
N PRO A 28 13.93 107.73 -72.71
CA PRO A 28 13.31 108.40 -73.87
C PRO A 28 11.83 108.76 -73.64
N TYR A 29 11.09 107.91 -72.92
CA TYR A 29 9.68 108.13 -72.60
C TYR A 29 9.52 109.17 -71.49
N LEU A 30 10.38 109.11 -70.47
CA LEU A 30 10.42 110.11 -69.39
C LEU A 30 10.84 111.50 -69.89
N GLN A 31 11.77 111.55 -70.85
CA GLN A 31 12.22 112.79 -71.50
C GLN A 31 11.10 113.45 -72.31
N GLN A 32 10.25 112.67 -72.99
CA GLN A 32 9.07 113.21 -73.68
C GLN A 32 8.08 113.84 -72.68
N ILE A 33 7.80 113.16 -71.57
CA ILE A 33 6.97 113.71 -70.49
C ILE A 33 7.60 114.99 -69.92
N ARG A 34 8.92 114.99 -69.73
CA ARG A 34 9.66 116.15 -69.23
C ARG A 34 9.59 117.34 -70.17
N ALA A 35 9.74 117.11 -71.48
CA ALA A 35 9.65 118.16 -72.49
C ALA A 35 8.27 118.84 -72.48
N GLU A 36 7.18 118.08 -72.30
CA GLU A 36 5.84 118.64 -72.15
C GLU A 36 5.66 119.46 -70.87
N ILE A 37 6.27 119.02 -69.76
CA ILE A 37 6.27 119.79 -68.51
C ILE A 37 7.06 121.09 -68.68
N ASP A 38 8.23 121.05 -69.32
CA ASP A 38 9.10 122.22 -69.50
C ASP A 38 8.51 123.26 -70.46
N ALA A 39 7.71 122.83 -71.44
CA ALA A 39 6.98 123.73 -72.33
C ALA A 39 5.80 124.45 -71.64
N PHE A 40 5.35 123.97 -70.49
CA PHE A 40 4.21 124.53 -69.76
C PHE A 40 4.65 125.65 -68.81
N VAL A 41 4.12 126.87 -69.03
CA VAL A 41 4.34 128.02 -68.14
C VAL A 41 3.19 128.12 -67.13
N PRO A 42 3.43 127.87 -65.83
CA PRO A 42 2.37 127.88 -64.83
C PRO A 42 1.94 129.30 -64.44
N ASP A 43 0.64 129.55 -64.37
CA ASP A 43 0.04 130.76 -63.80
C ASP A 43 -0.92 130.40 -62.66
N VAL A 44 -0.60 130.77 -61.44
CA VAL A 44 -1.45 130.51 -60.26
C VAL A 44 -2.44 131.64 -59.96
N SER A 45 -2.25 132.81 -60.59
CA SER A 45 -3.04 134.02 -60.30
C SER A 45 -4.46 133.91 -60.86
N THR A 46 -4.66 133.16 -61.94
CA THR A 46 -5.97 132.94 -62.56
C THR A 46 -6.55 131.55 -62.25
N LYS A 47 -7.88 131.43 -62.23
CA LYS A 47 -8.56 130.13 -62.10
C LYS A 47 -8.15 129.19 -63.26
N LYS A 48 -8.13 129.72 -64.49
CA LYS A 48 -7.75 128.99 -65.70
C LYS A 48 -6.33 128.42 -65.61
N GLY A 49 -5.37 129.20 -65.10
CA GLY A 49 -3.99 128.74 -64.93
C GLY A 49 -3.84 127.66 -63.85
N ARG A 50 -4.56 127.75 -62.73
CA ARG A 50 -4.62 126.67 -61.71
C ARG A 50 -5.23 125.39 -62.26
N ASP A 51 -6.30 125.50 -63.05
CA ASP A 51 -6.93 124.34 -63.70
C ASP A 51 -5.97 123.68 -64.72
N ALA A 52 -5.17 124.48 -65.45
CA ALA A 52 -4.15 123.97 -66.37
C ALA A 52 -3.00 123.25 -65.63
N ILE A 53 -2.53 123.78 -64.49
CA ILE A 53 -1.53 123.11 -63.63
C ILE A 53 -2.06 121.74 -63.17
N ALA A 54 -3.31 121.69 -62.68
CA ALA A 54 -3.94 120.44 -62.25
C ALA A 54 -4.06 119.44 -63.41
N SER A 55 -4.37 119.93 -64.62
CA SER A 55 -4.45 119.08 -65.81
C SER A 55 -3.09 118.48 -66.20
N ILE A 56 -1.99 119.25 -66.17
CA ILE A 56 -0.65 118.72 -66.46
C ILE A 56 -0.24 117.69 -65.41
N ALA A 57 -0.46 117.97 -64.12
CA ALA A 57 -0.18 117.03 -63.05
C ALA A 57 -0.97 115.71 -63.21
N HIS A 58 -2.25 115.79 -63.62
CA HIS A 58 -3.06 114.60 -63.89
C HIS A 58 -2.54 113.80 -65.08
N LYS A 59 -2.08 114.46 -66.16
CA LYS A 59 -1.45 113.79 -67.30
C LYS A 59 -0.18 113.03 -66.89
N VAL A 60 0.68 113.62 -66.06
CA VAL A 60 1.88 112.95 -65.53
C VAL A 60 1.49 111.71 -64.70
N ALA A 61 0.49 111.83 -63.82
CA ALA A 61 0.00 110.71 -63.03
C ALA A 61 -0.52 109.56 -63.92
N ARG A 62 -1.25 109.89 -65.00
CA ARG A 62 -1.72 108.90 -65.98
C ARG A 62 -0.58 108.22 -66.74
N SER A 63 0.43 108.96 -67.19
CA SER A 63 1.61 108.39 -67.85
C SER A 63 2.37 107.44 -66.92
N LYS A 64 2.53 107.79 -65.63
CA LYS A 64 3.11 106.90 -64.62
C LYS A 64 2.35 105.58 -64.52
N THR A 65 1.03 105.64 -64.36
CA THR A 65 0.18 104.44 -64.26
C THR A 65 0.25 103.61 -65.54
N ALA A 66 0.27 104.24 -66.71
CA ALA A 66 0.37 103.53 -67.99
C ALA A 66 1.70 102.77 -68.10
N LEU A 67 2.84 103.42 -67.77
CA LEU A 67 4.16 102.78 -67.79
C LEU A 67 4.27 101.65 -66.76
N ASP A 68 3.77 101.85 -65.53
CA ASP A 68 3.77 100.82 -64.49
C ASP A 68 2.93 99.58 -64.89
N ASN A 69 1.77 99.79 -65.51
CA ASN A 69 0.93 98.70 -66.01
C ASN A 69 1.64 97.88 -67.09
N VAL A 70 2.36 98.51 -68.04
CA VAL A 70 3.15 97.76 -69.04
C VAL A 70 4.20 96.87 -68.37
N GLY A 71 4.91 97.38 -67.36
CA GLY A 71 5.89 96.60 -66.61
C GLY A 71 5.24 95.44 -65.84
N LYS A 72 4.09 95.66 -65.21
CA LYS A 72 3.32 94.61 -64.50
C LYS A 72 2.83 93.52 -65.44
N ASP A 73 2.25 93.89 -66.58
CA ASP A 73 1.75 92.96 -67.58
C ASP A 73 2.90 92.12 -68.15
N LEU A 74 4.04 92.74 -68.45
CA LEU A 74 5.23 92.04 -68.92
C LEU A 74 5.75 91.04 -67.88
N VAL A 75 5.86 91.43 -66.60
CA VAL A 75 6.28 90.51 -65.53
C VAL A 75 5.28 89.36 -65.35
N ALA A 76 3.98 89.62 -65.49
CA ALA A 76 2.96 88.59 -65.43
C ALA A 76 3.10 87.59 -66.58
N GLU A 77 3.24 88.07 -67.83
CA GLU A 77 3.46 87.23 -69.01
C GLU A 77 4.76 86.41 -68.89
N LEU A 78 5.86 87.03 -68.44
CA LEU A 78 7.14 86.35 -68.25
C LEU A 78 7.09 85.26 -67.17
N LYS A 79 6.33 85.46 -66.08
CA LYS A 79 6.18 84.45 -65.00
C LYS A 79 5.36 83.24 -65.43
N GLU A 80 4.47 83.38 -66.41
CA GLU A 80 3.72 82.24 -66.94
C GLU A 80 4.60 81.28 -67.76
N ILE A 81 5.74 81.74 -68.31
CA ILE A 81 6.70 80.89 -69.04
C ILE A 81 7.30 79.80 -68.13
N PRO A 82 8.03 80.11 -67.03
CA PRO A 82 8.60 79.08 -66.15
C PRO A 82 7.50 78.21 -65.52
N LYS A 83 6.35 78.78 -65.17
CA LYS A 83 5.20 78.01 -64.66
C LYS A 83 4.73 76.94 -65.64
N LYS A 84 4.59 77.27 -66.93
CA LYS A 84 4.23 76.30 -67.97
C LYS A 84 5.33 75.27 -68.21
N ILE A 85 6.60 75.69 -68.20
CA ILE A 85 7.74 74.79 -68.34
C ILE A 85 7.75 73.76 -67.20
N ASP A 86 7.61 74.20 -65.95
CA ASP A 86 7.63 73.29 -64.80
C ASP A 86 6.42 72.35 -64.78
N ALA A 87 5.24 72.83 -65.19
CA ALA A 87 4.06 71.99 -65.35
C ALA A 87 4.29 70.89 -66.41
N GLU A 88 4.83 71.24 -67.58
CA GLU A 88 5.10 70.26 -68.62
C GLU A 88 6.23 69.30 -68.24
N ARG A 89 7.28 69.77 -67.56
CA ARG A 89 8.34 68.91 -67.02
C ARG A 89 7.82 67.91 -65.99
N LYS A 90 6.88 68.32 -65.14
CA LYS A 90 6.21 67.41 -64.21
C LYS A 90 5.39 66.38 -64.98
N ARG A 91 4.50 66.82 -65.86
CA ARG A 91 3.67 65.94 -66.69
C ARG A 91 4.51 64.91 -67.45
N MET A 92 5.61 65.35 -68.06
CA MET A 92 6.54 64.48 -68.78
C MET A 92 7.13 63.41 -67.86
N ARG A 93 7.63 63.77 -66.67
CA ARG A 93 8.18 62.79 -65.71
C ARG A 93 7.12 61.79 -65.26
N ASP A 94 5.96 62.28 -64.82
CA ASP A 94 4.87 61.43 -64.33
C ASP A 94 4.40 60.46 -65.45
N THR A 95 4.34 60.92 -66.70
CA THR A 95 4.00 60.08 -67.86
C THR A 95 5.07 59.03 -68.15
N LEU A 96 6.35 59.42 -68.14
CA LEU A 96 7.46 58.50 -68.42
C LEU A 96 7.62 57.44 -67.32
N ASP A 97 7.38 57.79 -66.06
CA ASP A 97 7.38 56.84 -64.95
C ASP A 97 6.22 55.84 -65.08
N ALA A 98 5.01 56.32 -65.41
CA ALA A 98 3.87 55.43 -65.66
C ALA A 98 4.13 54.46 -66.82
N TRP A 99 4.70 54.93 -67.94
CA TRP A 99 5.05 54.06 -69.06
C TRP A 99 6.17 53.08 -68.73
N LYS A 100 7.16 53.48 -67.93
CA LYS A 100 8.21 52.57 -67.44
C LYS A 100 7.58 51.44 -66.62
N ASP A 101 6.64 51.75 -65.74
CA ASP A 101 5.96 50.77 -64.91
C ASP A 101 5.07 49.85 -65.76
N GLU A 102 4.32 50.39 -66.72
CA GLU A 102 3.52 49.63 -67.68
C GLU A 102 4.39 48.66 -68.50
N VAL A 103 5.52 49.12 -69.04
CA VAL A 103 6.45 48.29 -69.80
C VAL A 103 7.07 47.19 -68.92
N ARG A 104 7.31 47.47 -67.62
CA ARG A 104 7.90 46.51 -66.69
C ARG A 104 6.88 45.52 -66.11
N ALA A 105 5.59 45.85 -66.13
CA ALA A 105 4.54 45.06 -65.49
C ALA A 105 4.52 43.58 -65.94
N PRO A 106 4.57 43.23 -67.25
CA PRO A 106 4.57 41.84 -67.66
C PRO A 106 5.78 41.04 -67.14
N LEU A 107 6.95 41.69 -67.03
CA LEU A 107 8.14 41.03 -66.50
C LEU A 107 8.04 40.85 -64.97
N ASN A 108 7.45 41.80 -64.25
CA ASN A 108 7.19 41.64 -62.81
C ASN A 108 6.22 40.47 -62.56
N GLU A 109 5.15 40.37 -63.35
CA GLU A 109 4.18 39.28 -63.25
C GLU A 109 4.83 37.92 -63.53
N TRP A 110 5.67 37.83 -64.56
CA TRP A 110 6.41 36.61 -64.87
C TRP A 110 7.42 36.26 -63.76
N GLU A 111 8.19 37.22 -63.26
CA GLU A 111 9.15 37.00 -62.17
C GLU A 111 8.46 36.48 -60.89
N GLN A 112 7.29 37.03 -60.57
CA GLN A 112 6.49 36.56 -59.43
C GLN A 112 5.92 35.15 -59.67
N ALA A 113 5.34 34.90 -60.85
CA ALA A 113 4.81 33.59 -61.20
C ALA A 113 5.90 32.51 -61.19
N GLU A 114 7.10 32.84 -61.67
CA GLU A 114 8.25 31.95 -61.67
C GLU A 114 8.78 31.70 -60.24
N ALA A 115 8.84 32.73 -59.40
CA ALA A 115 9.19 32.57 -57.99
C ALA A 115 8.17 31.67 -57.26
N ASP A 116 6.88 31.86 -57.51
CA ASP A 116 5.80 31.04 -56.93
C ASP A 116 5.84 29.59 -57.44
N ARG A 117 6.16 29.38 -58.72
CA ARG A 117 6.37 28.05 -59.33
C ARG A 117 7.50 27.31 -58.64
N VAL A 118 8.69 27.92 -58.57
CA VAL A 118 9.87 27.36 -57.91
C VAL A 118 9.58 27.06 -56.43
N ALA A 119 9.03 28.02 -55.68
CA ALA A 119 8.69 27.84 -54.28
C ALA A 119 7.63 26.75 -54.07
N GLY A 120 6.71 26.57 -55.03
CA GLY A 120 5.74 25.48 -55.04
C GLY A 120 6.40 24.10 -55.15
N HIS A 121 7.35 23.93 -56.07
CA HIS A 121 8.10 22.68 -56.21
C HIS A 121 8.97 22.39 -54.99
N GLU A 122 9.72 23.38 -54.49
CA GLU A 122 10.57 23.21 -53.31
C GLU A 122 9.76 22.79 -52.08
N ARG A 123 8.58 23.37 -51.87
CA ARG A 123 7.68 22.98 -50.78
C ARG A 123 7.22 21.53 -50.91
N ARG A 124 6.79 21.10 -52.09
CA ARG A 124 6.36 19.71 -52.34
C ARG A 124 7.53 18.72 -52.12
N ILE A 125 8.76 19.10 -52.48
CA ILE A 125 9.95 18.30 -52.17
C ILE A 125 10.18 18.20 -50.66
N GLU A 126 10.02 19.31 -49.93
CA GLU A 126 10.20 19.31 -48.47
C GLU A 126 9.10 18.50 -47.74
N GLU A 127 7.87 18.53 -48.25
CA GLU A 127 6.78 17.66 -47.78
C GLU A 127 7.15 16.18 -47.95
N LEU A 128 7.76 15.81 -49.08
CA LEU A 128 8.31 14.46 -49.30
C LEU A 128 9.48 14.14 -48.37
N ARG A 129 10.26 15.12 -47.93
CA ARG A 129 11.41 14.92 -47.03
C ARG A 129 11.00 14.73 -45.57
N THR A 130 9.81 15.17 -45.19
CA THR A 130 9.39 15.20 -43.79
C THR A 130 9.23 13.77 -43.25
N LEU A 131 10.11 13.42 -42.30
CA LEU A 131 10.20 12.12 -41.66
C LEU A 131 9.99 12.28 -40.15
N ASP A 132 8.76 12.10 -39.70
CA ASP A 132 8.47 11.99 -38.28
C ASP A 132 8.00 10.56 -37.96
N THR A 133 8.82 9.84 -37.18
CA THR A 133 8.58 8.43 -36.81
C THR A 133 8.77 8.15 -35.33
N GLU A 134 9.21 9.13 -34.52
CA GLU A 134 9.66 8.88 -33.14
C GLU A 134 8.53 8.35 -32.25
N ASP A 135 7.30 8.82 -32.45
CA ASP A 135 6.13 8.43 -31.65
C ASP A 135 5.06 7.64 -32.43
N ARG A 136 5.39 7.15 -33.63
CA ARG A 136 4.44 6.42 -34.48
C ARG A 136 4.51 4.91 -34.30
N THR A 137 3.34 4.28 -34.33
CA THR A 137 3.16 2.83 -34.43
C THR A 137 3.58 2.31 -35.81
N ALA A 138 3.83 1.01 -35.94
CA ALA A 138 4.14 0.39 -37.22
C ALA A 138 3.02 0.62 -38.25
N ALA A 139 1.75 0.59 -37.84
CA ALA A 139 0.61 0.85 -38.71
C ALA A 139 0.60 2.29 -39.25
N GLU A 140 0.88 3.28 -38.40
CA GLU A 140 0.95 4.69 -38.82
C GLU A 140 2.13 4.95 -39.77
N ILE A 141 3.29 4.36 -39.50
CA ILE A 141 4.46 4.45 -40.41
C ILE A 141 4.12 3.82 -41.77
N ALA A 142 3.45 2.66 -41.77
CA ALA A 142 3.03 2.00 -43.01
C ALA A 142 2.03 2.86 -43.80
N SER A 143 1.08 3.51 -43.13
CA SER A 143 0.15 4.45 -43.80
C SER A 143 0.88 5.61 -44.45
N VAL A 144 1.93 6.14 -43.82
CA VAL A 144 2.72 7.26 -44.35
C VAL A 144 3.54 6.83 -45.56
N ILE A 145 4.11 5.62 -45.52
CA ILE A 145 4.76 5.00 -46.68
C ILE A 145 3.80 4.96 -47.86
N SER A 146 2.58 4.44 -47.66
CA SER A 146 1.58 4.37 -48.74
C SER A 146 1.24 5.76 -49.32
N LEU A 147 1.05 6.77 -48.46
CA LEU A 147 0.79 8.14 -48.93
C LEU A 147 1.93 8.69 -49.79
N ILE A 148 3.18 8.44 -49.41
CA ILE A 148 4.35 8.89 -50.19
C ILE A 148 4.48 8.08 -51.48
N GLU A 149 4.21 6.77 -51.45
CA GLU A 149 4.21 5.91 -52.63
C GLU A 149 3.19 6.38 -53.68
N GLU A 150 2.02 6.87 -53.25
CA GLU A 150 0.97 7.43 -54.12
C GLU A 150 1.36 8.75 -54.80
N VAL A 151 2.37 9.49 -54.29
CA VAL A 151 2.79 10.75 -54.92
C VAL A 151 3.43 10.48 -56.27
N GLU A 152 2.72 10.77 -57.37
CA GLU A 152 3.26 10.67 -58.72
C GLU A 152 4.31 11.77 -58.94
N ILE A 153 5.48 11.36 -59.42
CA ILE A 153 6.55 12.25 -59.84
C ILE A 153 6.62 12.13 -61.36
N GLY A 154 6.10 13.13 -62.06
CA GLY A 154 6.09 13.20 -63.51
C GLY A 154 6.53 14.55 -64.07
N PRO A 155 6.24 14.81 -65.36
CA PRO A 155 6.66 16.03 -66.07
C PRO A 155 6.19 17.33 -65.43
N GLU A 156 5.13 17.28 -64.61
CA GLU A 156 4.62 18.41 -63.84
C GLU A 156 5.56 18.89 -62.73
N TRP A 157 6.68 18.20 -62.48
CA TRP A 157 7.76 18.65 -61.59
C TRP A 157 8.88 19.38 -62.32
N GLU A 158 8.84 19.43 -63.65
CA GLU A 158 9.77 20.21 -64.48
C GLU A 158 11.25 19.91 -64.12
N GLU A 159 12.08 20.92 -63.88
CA GLU A 159 13.49 20.73 -63.52
C GLU A 159 13.70 20.06 -62.14
N PHE A 160 12.64 19.97 -61.33
CA PHE A 160 12.66 19.39 -59.99
C PHE A 160 12.33 17.89 -59.98
N GLU A 161 11.90 17.30 -61.10
CA GLU A 161 11.50 15.89 -61.22
C GLU A 161 12.58 14.94 -60.68
N ALA A 162 13.83 15.13 -61.11
CA ALA A 162 14.95 14.29 -60.68
C ALA A 162 15.22 14.41 -59.16
N GLU A 163 15.07 15.60 -58.58
CA GLU A 163 15.23 15.81 -57.14
C GLU A 163 14.07 15.18 -56.37
N ALA A 164 12.84 15.37 -56.83
CA ALA A 164 11.66 14.80 -56.20
C ALA A 164 11.72 13.26 -56.20
N HIS A 165 12.17 12.63 -57.28
CA HIS A 165 12.45 11.18 -57.30
C HIS A 165 13.50 10.77 -56.28
N ARG A 166 14.63 11.49 -56.19
CA ARG A 166 15.70 11.19 -55.22
C ARG A 166 15.20 11.31 -53.79
N VAL A 167 14.49 12.39 -53.46
CA VAL A 167 13.94 12.62 -52.12
C VAL A 167 12.88 11.58 -51.79
N LYS A 168 11.92 11.32 -52.69
CA LYS A 168 10.91 10.25 -52.48
C LYS A 168 11.57 8.90 -52.20
N ALA A 169 12.56 8.50 -53.00
CA ALA A 169 13.26 7.23 -52.80
C ALA A 169 14.02 7.18 -51.46
N ALA A 170 14.71 8.27 -51.09
CA ALA A 170 15.43 8.36 -49.83
C ALA A 170 14.49 8.31 -48.60
N THR A 171 13.38 9.06 -48.66
CA THR A 171 12.33 9.06 -47.62
C THR A 171 11.71 7.67 -47.47
N LEU A 172 11.33 7.01 -48.56
CA LEU A 172 10.76 5.66 -48.51
C LEU A 172 11.73 4.65 -47.91
N THR A 173 13.01 4.72 -48.28
CA THR A 173 14.05 3.85 -47.71
C THR A 173 14.18 4.06 -46.19
N ALA A 174 14.17 5.32 -45.74
CA ALA A 174 14.25 5.65 -44.32
C ALA A 174 13.01 5.18 -43.54
N LEU A 175 11.81 5.39 -44.09
CA LEU A 175 10.55 4.95 -43.49
C LEU A 175 10.44 3.42 -43.43
N GLN A 176 10.86 2.71 -44.48
CA GLN A 176 10.88 1.24 -44.48
C GLN A 176 11.81 0.68 -43.40
N LEU A 177 12.97 1.31 -43.19
CA LEU A 177 13.87 0.95 -42.10
C LEU A 177 13.24 1.23 -40.73
N ALA A 178 12.58 2.37 -40.56
CA ALA A 178 11.87 2.72 -39.34
C ALA A 178 10.71 1.76 -39.06
N LEU A 179 9.92 1.40 -40.08
CA LEU A 179 8.84 0.43 -40.01
C LEU A 179 9.35 -0.93 -39.53
N THR A 180 10.41 -1.44 -40.15
CA THR A 180 11.00 -2.73 -39.77
C THR A 180 11.43 -2.73 -38.31
N LYS A 181 12.09 -1.66 -37.84
CA LYS A 181 12.48 -1.51 -36.43
C LYS A 181 11.27 -1.47 -35.50
N ARG A 182 10.22 -0.72 -35.87
CA ARG A 182 9.01 -0.58 -35.05
C ARG A 182 8.21 -1.88 -34.99
N GLN A 183 8.10 -2.62 -36.09
CA GLN A 183 7.48 -3.94 -36.15
C GLN A 183 8.21 -4.95 -35.25
N ALA A 184 9.54 -4.96 -35.29
CA ALA A 184 10.33 -5.82 -34.40
C ALA A 184 10.09 -5.46 -32.92
N TYR A 185 10.13 -4.16 -32.59
CA TYR A 185 9.86 -3.67 -31.23
C TYR A 185 8.45 -4.05 -30.75
N GLU A 186 7.41 -3.84 -31.54
CA GLU A 186 6.03 -4.17 -31.19
C GLU A 186 5.84 -5.69 -31.03
N ALA A 187 6.47 -6.50 -31.88
CA ALA A 187 6.45 -7.96 -31.76
C ALA A 187 7.14 -8.43 -30.47
N GLU A 188 8.29 -7.85 -30.11
CA GLU A 188 8.98 -8.12 -28.86
C GLU A 188 8.13 -7.74 -27.63
N GLN A 189 7.44 -6.59 -27.68
CA GLN A 189 6.53 -6.20 -26.59
C GLN A 189 5.35 -7.18 -26.46
N ALA A 190 4.72 -7.57 -27.57
CA ALA A 190 3.62 -8.53 -27.56
C ALA A 190 4.05 -9.92 -27.05
N GLU A 191 5.25 -10.38 -27.42
CA GLU A 191 5.81 -11.63 -26.89
C GLU A 191 6.10 -11.51 -25.39
N LEU A 192 6.69 -10.40 -24.94
CA LEU A 192 6.98 -10.15 -23.54
C LEU A 192 5.70 -10.14 -22.69
N GLU A 193 4.62 -9.54 -23.18
CA GLU A 193 3.31 -9.56 -22.54
C GLU A 193 2.74 -10.98 -22.45
N ARG A 194 2.84 -11.76 -23.54
CA ARG A 194 2.42 -13.17 -23.54
C ARG A 194 3.19 -13.99 -22.51
N LEU A 195 4.51 -13.83 -22.45
CA LEU A 195 5.38 -14.52 -21.49
C LEU A 195 5.05 -14.12 -20.05
N ARG A 196 4.77 -12.84 -19.79
CA ARG A 196 4.31 -12.37 -18.47
C ARG A 196 2.96 -12.96 -18.08
N ALA A 197 2.01 -13.03 -19.02
CA ALA A 197 0.70 -13.63 -18.79
C ALA A 197 0.82 -15.14 -18.51
N GLU A 198 1.64 -15.86 -19.26
CA GLU A 198 1.90 -17.29 -19.04
C GLU A 198 2.59 -17.53 -17.68
N ALA A 199 3.59 -16.72 -17.33
CA ALA A 199 4.26 -16.81 -16.04
C ALA A 199 3.28 -16.57 -14.87
N ALA A 200 2.42 -15.55 -14.98
CA ALA A 200 1.40 -15.26 -13.98
C ALA A 200 0.39 -16.42 -13.83
N GLN A 201 -0.01 -17.05 -14.95
CA GLN A 201 -0.89 -18.22 -14.91
C GLN A 201 -0.22 -19.43 -14.25
N ARG A 202 1.07 -19.68 -14.55
CA ARG A 202 1.84 -20.75 -13.91
C ARG A 202 1.97 -20.51 -12.41
N GLU A 203 2.32 -19.29 -11.99
CA GLU A 203 2.42 -18.93 -10.57
C GLU A 203 1.08 -19.09 -9.84
N GLN A 204 -0.02 -18.68 -10.47
CA GLN A 204 -1.36 -18.87 -9.92
C GLN A 204 -1.69 -20.36 -9.76
N LYS A 205 -1.40 -21.18 -10.78
CA LYS A 205 -1.61 -22.63 -10.73
C LYS A 205 -0.74 -23.28 -9.63
N ASP A 206 0.54 -22.93 -9.54
CA ASP A 206 1.45 -23.45 -8.52
C ASP A 206 0.99 -23.05 -7.12
N ARG A 207 0.45 -21.84 -6.95
CA ARG A 207 -0.15 -21.38 -5.69
C ARG A 207 -1.40 -22.18 -5.34
N GLU A 208 -2.29 -22.40 -6.30
CA GLU A 208 -3.49 -23.22 -6.12
C GLU A 208 -3.13 -24.67 -5.78
N GLU A 209 -2.16 -25.26 -6.48
CA GLU A 209 -1.65 -26.59 -6.19
C GLU A 209 -0.99 -26.68 -4.81
N ARG A 210 -0.24 -25.66 -4.39
CA ARG A 210 0.34 -25.59 -3.04
C ARG A 210 -0.74 -25.50 -1.97
N ILE A 211 -1.74 -24.63 -2.15
CA ILE A 211 -2.88 -24.52 -1.24
C ILE A 211 -3.64 -25.86 -1.18
N ALA A 212 -3.85 -26.53 -2.31
CA ALA A 212 -4.50 -27.83 -2.36
C ALA A 212 -3.68 -28.92 -1.64
N ARG A 213 -2.36 -28.95 -1.82
CA ARG A 213 -1.46 -29.87 -1.10
C ARG A 213 -1.44 -29.59 0.39
N GLU A 214 -1.30 -28.34 0.80
CA GLU A 214 -1.34 -27.92 2.21
C GLU A 214 -2.68 -28.30 2.86
N ALA A 215 -3.80 -28.08 2.16
CA ALA A 215 -5.13 -28.49 2.64
C ALA A 215 -5.28 -30.01 2.75
N ALA A 216 -4.78 -30.77 1.78
CA ALA A 216 -4.80 -32.23 1.80
C ALA A 216 -3.93 -32.81 2.93
N GLU A 217 -2.71 -32.29 3.10
CA GLU A 217 -1.82 -32.68 4.21
C GLU A 217 -2.42 -32.33 5.56
N GLN A 218 -3.02 -31.15 5.71
CA GLN A 218 -3.67 -30.74 6.93
C GLN A 218 -4.86 -31.65 7.26
N ALA A 219 -5.70 -31.97 6.26
CA ALA A 219 -6.81 -32.90 6.43
C ALA A 219 -6.32 -34.31 6.82
N GLN A 220 -5.22 -34.78 6.24
CA GLN A 220 -4.62 -36.07 6.58
C GLN A 220 -4.06 -36.06 8.01
N ARG A 221 -3.33 -35.02 8.42
CA ARG A 221 -2.83 -34.86 9.79
C ARG A 221 -3.96 -34.80 10.80
N GLU A 222 -5.03 -34.06 10.52
CA GLU A 222 -6.22 -33.99 11.38
C GLU A 222 -6.93 -35.34 11.49
N ALA A 223 -7.06 -36.07 10.38
CA ALA A 223 -7.63 -37.42 10.39
C ALA A 223 -6.77 -38.40 11.19
N GLU A 224 -5.45 -38.34 11.04
CA GLU A 224 -4.50 -39.20 11.75
C GLU A 224 -4.44 -38.87 13.25
N GLN A 225 -4.48 -37.58 13.62
CA GLN A 225 -4.61 -37.15 15.02
C GLN A 225 -5.93 -37.60 15.64
N ARG A 226 -7.06 -37.51 14.92
CA ARG A 226 -8.36 -38.01 15.41
C ARG A 226 -8.33 -39.53 15.59
N ALA A 227 -7.79 -40.25 14.63
CA ALA A 227 -7.63 -41.70 14.71
C ALA A 227 -6.72 -42.11 15.89
N GLN A 228 -5.62 -41.38 16.10
CA GLN A 228 -4.73 -41.62 17.24
C GLN A 228 -5.42 -41.29 18.57
N ALA A 229 -6.14 -40.16 18.66
CA ALA A 229 -6.91 -39.80 19.84
C ALA A 229 -8.01 -40.82 20.15
N GLU A 230 -8.68 -41.39 19.14
CA GLU A 230 -9.63 -42.48 19.33
C GLU A 230 -8.95 -43.77 19.81
N ARG A 231 -7.78 -44.11 19.26
CA ARG A 231 -6.98 -45.25 19.72
C ARG A 231 -6.52 -45.08 21.16
N ASP A 232 -6.00 -43.90 21.51
CA ASP A 232 -5.56 -43.59 22.88
C ASP A 232 -6.73 -43.59 23.85
N ALA A 233 -7.90 -43.06 23.45
CA ALA A 233 -9.12 -43.11 24.24
C ALA A 233 -9.63 -44.54 24.42
N ALA A 234 -9.56 -45.38 23.37
CA ALA A 234 -9.92 -46.79 23.45
C ALA A 234 -8.96 -47.57 24.36
N ALA A 235 -7.65 -47.36 24.20
CA ALA A 235 -6.62 -47.96 25.04
C ALA A 235 -6.77 -47.54 26.52
N LYS A 236 -7.09 -46.26 26.77
CA LYS A 236 -7.37 -45.77 28.12
C LYS A 236 -8.62 -46.41 28.70
N ARG A 237 -9.72 -46.51 27.94
CA ARG A 237 -10.93 -47.23 28.39
C ARG A 237 -10.65 -48.70 28.68
N GLU A 238 -9.84 -49.37 27.87
CA GLU A 238 -9.45 -50.76 28.11
C GLU A 238 -8.56 -50.90 29.36
N ALA A 239 -7.58 -50.00 29.54
CA ALA A 239 -6.73 -49.96 30.72
C ALA A 239 -7.53 -49.65 31.99
N ASP A 240 -8.46 -48.69 31.94
CA ASP A 240 -9.35 -48.36 33.05
C ASP A 240 -10.29 -49.53 33.39
N ALA A 241 -10.80 -50.23 32.38
CA ALA A 241 -11.61 -51.44 32.56
C ALA A 241 -10.81 -52.60 33.17
N LYS A 242 -9.56 -52.83 32.72
CA LYS A 242 -8.65 -53.83 33.30
C LYS A 242 -8.30 -53.46 34.74
N ALA A 243 -7.93 -52.21 35.01
CA ALA A 243 -7.63 -51.75 36.36
C ALA A 243 -8.85 -51.79 37.29
N ALA A 244 -10.07 -51.60 36.77
CA ALA A 244 -11.31 -51.81 37.53
C ALA A 244 -11.59 -53.30 37.77
N ALA A 245 -11.34 -54.17 36.80
CA ALA A 245 -11.47 -55.62 36.93
C ALA A 245 -10.45 -56.19 37.93
N GLU A 246 -9.18 -55.77 37.83
CA GLU A 246 -8.11 -56.13 38.78
C GLU A 246 -8.43 -55.64 40.18
N ARG A 247 -8.93 -54.40 40.34
CA ARG A 247 -9.39 -53.90 41.65
C ARG A 247 -10.53 -54.73 42.23
N ARG A 248 -11.52 -55.11 41.41
CA ARG A 248 -12.61 -56.00 41.82
C ARG A 248 -12.12 -57.39 42.18
N GLU A 249 -11.17 -57.94 41.42
CA GLU A 249 -10.59 -59.26 41.71
C GLU A 249 -9.77 -59.21 43.00
N LEU A 250 -9.00 -58.15 43.22
CA LEU A 250 -8.26 -57.92 44.46
C LEU A 250 -9.19 -57.73 45.65
N GLU A 251 -10.28 -56.97 45.48
CA GLU A 251 -11.31 -56.76 46.49
C GLU A 251 -12.04 -58.06 46.83
N LEU A 252 -12.40 -58.87 45.83
CA LEU A 252 -12.98 -60.20 46.04
C LEU A 252 -12.00 -61.16 46.71
N LYS A 253 -10.71 -61.12 46.37
CA LYS A 253 -9.67 -61.91 47.05
C LYS A 253 -9.48 -61.45 48.49
N LEU A 254 -9.43 -60.15 48.75
CA LEU A 254 -9.34 -59.61 50.11
C LEU A 254 -10.59 -59.93 50.93
N GLN A 255 -11.78 -59.88 50.34
CA GLN A 255 -13.02 -60.31 51.00
C GLN A 255 -13.04 -61.82 51.24
N ALA A 256 -12.56 -62.64 50.31
CA ALA A 256 -12.45 -64.09 50.50
C ALA A 256 -11.41 -64.44 51.56
N GLU A 257 -10.27 -63.76 51.59
CA GLU A 257 -9.22 -63.92 52.61
C GLU A 257 -9.70 -63.43 53.97
N GLN A 258 -10.42 -62.30 54.04
CA GLN A 258 -11.07 -61.84 55.27
C GLN A 258 -12.15 -62.81 55.74
N ALA A 259 -12.97 -63.36 54.85
CA ALA A 259 -13.99 -64.35 55.20
C ALA A 259 -13.38 -65.70 55.63
N GLU A 260 -12.27 -66.13 55.01
CA GLU A 260 -11.47 -67.29 55.45
C GLU A 260 -10.85 -67.03 56.82
N ARG A 261 -10.29 -65.84 57.04
CA ARG A 261 -9.68 -65.45 58.31
C ARG A 261 -10.71 -65.30 59.42
N GLU A 262 -11.89 -64.77 59.13
CA GLU A 262 -13.04 -64.71 60.06
C GLU A 262 -13.60 -66.10 60.34
N LYS A 263 -13.67 -67.00 59.35
CA LYS A 263 -14.05 -68.41 59.56
C LYS A 263 -13.02 -69.14 60.42
N LEU A 264 -11.73 -68.93 60.15
CA LEU A 264 -10.63 -69.52 60.90
C LEU A 264 -10.58 -68.96 62.33
N GLU A 265 -10.78 -67.66 62.51
CA GLU A 265 -10.89 -67.04 63.83
C GLU A 265 -12.16 -67.45 64.57
N ALA A 266 -13.28 -67.68 63.88
CA ALA A 266 -14.50 -68.21 64.46
C ALA A 266 -14.34 -69.69 64.85
N GLN A 267 -13.65 -70.50 64.03
CA GLN A 267 -13.27 -71.87 64.36
C GLN A 267 -12.28 -71.91 65.53
N GLN A 268 -11.25 -71.06 65.52
CA GLN A 268 -10.32 -70.96 66.63
C GLN A 268 -11.01 -70.45 67.89
N ARG A 269 -11.92 -69.46 67.82
CA ARG A 269 -12.73 -69.04 68.98
C ARG A 269 -13.68 -70.14 69.46
N ALA A 270 -14.24 -70.95 68.56
CA ALA A 270 -15.09 -72.08 68.94
C ALA A 270 -14.25 -73.20 69.59
N GLU A 271 -13.09 -73.54 69.03
CA GLU A 271 -12.17 -74.55 69.58
C GLU A 271 -11.54 -74.07 70.90
N GLN A 272 -11.23 -72.78 71.03
CA GLN A 272 -10.72 -72.17 72.26
C GLN A 272 -11.83 -72.06 73.32
N ALA A 273 -13.08 -71.76 72.92
CA ALA A 273 -14.22 -71.81 73.83
C ALA A 273 -14.54 -73.24 74.29
N GLU A 274 -14.36 -74.24 73.42
CA GLU A 274 -14.55 -75.66 73.77
C GLU A 274 -13.41 -76.16 74.67
N ARG A 275 -12.15 -75.79 74.40
CA ARG A 275 -11.00 -76.04 75.29
C ARG A 275 -11.13 -75.33 76.62
N ASP A 276 -11.56 -74.06 76.65
CA ASP A 276 -11.78 -73.31 77.89
C ASP A 276 -13.00 -73.81 78.67
N ALA A 277 -14.00 -74.40 78.00
CA ALA A 277 -15.13 -75.08 78.65
C ALA A 277 -14.73 -76.45 79.19
N ALA A 278 -13.91 -77.21 78.47
CA ALA A 278 -13.33 -78.48 78.91
C ALA A 278 -12.37 -78.30 80.09
N GLU A 279 -11.50 -77.28 80.06
CA GLU A 279 -10.56 -76.98 81.13
C GLU A 279 -11.26 -76.41 82.38
N ARG A 280 -12.35 -75.66 82.21
CA ARG A 280 -13.22 -75.24 83.34
C ARG A 280 -14.00 -76.42 83.94
N ALA A 281 -14.49 -77.35 83.11
CA ALA A 281 -15.14 -78.56 83.58
C ALA A 281 -14.16 -79.51 84.29
N GLU A 282 -12.93 -79.62 83.79
CA GLU A 282 -11.88 -80.45 84.39
C GLU A 282 -11.34 -79.85 85.70
N ARG A 283 -11.13 -78.52 85.77
CA ARG A 283 -10.77 -77.82 87.01
C ARG A 283 -11.89 -77.86 88.06
N ALA A 284 -13.15 -77.81 87.66
CA ALA A 284 -14.29 -78.01 88.57
C ALA A 284 -14.37 -79.47 89.08
N ALA A 285 -14.16 -80.46 88.21
CA ALA A 285 -14.14 -81.88 88.58
C ALA A 285 -12.90 -82.28 89.40
N ALA A 286 -11.77 -81.60 89.24
CA ALA A 286 -10.55 -81.79 90.03
C ALA A 286 -10.67 -81.14 91.43
N ALA A 287 -11.29 -79.97 91.53
CA ALA A 287 -11.54 -79.31 92.81
C ALA A 287 -12.57 -80.07 93.69
N GLU A 288 -13.57 -80.72 93.08
CA GLU A 288 -14.54 -81.58 93.79
C GLU A 288 -13.88 -82.90 94.26
N ARG A 289 -13.06 -83.53 93.41
CA ARG A 289 -12.31 -84.76 93.76
C ARG A 289 -11.27 -84.53 94.86
N GLN A 290 -10.62 -83.37 94.88
CA GLN A 290 -9.66 -83.02 95.93
C GLN A 290 -10.34 -82.82 97.30
N ARG A 291 -11.51 -82.17 97.35
CA ARG A 291 -12.28 -82.01 98.61
C ARG A 291 -12.79 -83.34 99.18
N GLN A 292 -13.18 -84.28 98.32
CA GLN A 292 -13.62 -85.61 98.76
C GLN A 292 -12.46 -86.49 99.22
N ALA A 293 -11.26 -86.36 98.63
CA ALA A 293 -10.07 -87.06 99.07
C ALA A 293 -9.53 -86.55 100.42
N ASP A 294 -9.55 -85.22 100.64
CA ASP A 294 -9.03 -84.61 101.86
C ASP A 294 -9.96 -84.83 103.08
N GLU A 295 -11.28 -84.93 102.89
CA GLU A 295 -12.23 -85.25 103.97
C GLU A 295 -12.22 -86.75 104.33
N GLN A 296 -12.06 -87.65 103.34
CA GLN A 296 -11.98 -89.10 103.56
C GLN A 296 -10.66 -89.51 104.26
N ALA A 297 -9.54 -88.85 103.93
CA ALA A 297 -8.25 -89.08 104.57
C ALA A 297 -8.24 -88.66 106.06
N ARG A 298 -9.00 -87.62 106.43
CA ARG A 298 -9.11 -87.16 107.83
C ARG A 298 -9.89 -88.15 108.71
N ILE A 299 -10.92 -88.78 108.15
CA ILE A 299 -11.76 -89.76 108.86
C ILE A 299 -11.01 -91.10 109.08
N GLU A 300 -10.22 -91.55 108.11
CA GLU A 300 -9.44 -92.81 108.24
C GLU A 300 -8.24 -92.68 109.19
N ALA A 301 -7.61 -91.50 109.28
CA ALA A 301 -6.51 -91.25 110.20
C ALA A 301 -6.98 -91.22 111.67
N GLU A 302 -8.18 -90.69 111.94
CA GLU A 302 -8.74 -90.63 113.30
C GLU A 302 -9.28 -91.99 113.80
N ALA A 303 -9.75 -92.86 112.89
CA ALA A 303 -10.20 -94.21 113.22
C ALA A 303 -9.05 -95.17 113.58
N LYS A 304 -7.90 -95.07 112.89
CA LYS A 304 -6.73 -95.93 113.17
C LYS A 304 -6.03 -95.63 114.50
N ALA A 305 -6.02 -94.38 114.94
CA ALA A 305 -5.42 -94.01 116.22
C ALA A 305 -6.18 -94.58 117.44
N ARG A 306 -7.50 -94.76 117.34
CA ARG A 306 -8.34 -95.30 118.44
C ARG A 306 -8.26 -96.82 118.59
N GLU A 307 -7.95 -97.55 117.52
CA GLU A 307 -7.81 -99.01 117.56
C GLU A 307 -6.43 -99.47 118.06
N ALA A 308 -5.37 -98.72 117.77
CA ALA A 308 -4.02 -99.02 118.27
C ALA A 308 -3.93 -98.91 119.81
N ASP A 309 -4.62 -97.93 120.41
CA ASP A 309 -4.58 -97.70 121.86
C ASP A 309 -5.40 -98.75 122.65
N LYS A 310 -6.44 -99.34 122.04
CA LYS A 310 -7.20 -100.46 122.63
C LYS A 310 -6.41 -101.76 122.63
N ALA A 311 -5.67 -102.04 121.56
CA ALA A 311 -4.88 -103.27 121.44
C ALA A 311 -3.75 -103.31 122.47
N HIS A 312 -3.08 -102.18 122.71
CA HIS A 312 -1.99 -102.06 123.69
C HIS A 312 -2.47 -102.35 125.12
N LYS A 313 -3.61 -101.77 125.52
CA LYS A 313 -4.19 -101.96 126.86
C LYS A 313 -4.71 -103.39 127.08
N ALA A 314 -5.23 -104.04 126.03
CA ALA A 314 -5.70 -105.41 126.11
C ALA A 314 -4.55 -106.42 126.28
N ALA A 315 -3.40 -106.19 125.63
CA ALA A 315 -2.24 -107.08 125.73
C ALA A 315 -1.65 -107.10 127.15
N ILE A 316 -1.46 -105.94 127.77
CA ILE A 316 -0.87 -105.83 129.11
C ILE A 316 -1.79 -106.42 130.20
N ASN A 317 -3.10 -106.23 130.07
CA ASN A 317 -4.06 -106.85 130.98
C ASN A 317 -4.06 -108.38 130.89
N ARG A 318 -3.85 -108.93 129.69
CA ARG A 318 -3.78 -110.37 129.49
C ARG A 318 -2.49 -110.96 130.08
N ALA A 319 -1.36 -110.27 129.95
CA ALA A 319 -0.11 -110.68 130.60
C ALA A 319 -0.22 -110.69 132.13
N ALA A 320 -0.86 -109.68 132.72
CA ALA A 320 -1.13 -109.66 134.17
C ALA A 320 -2.07 -110.79 134.60
N LEU A 321 -3.10 -111.09 133.79
CA LEU A 321 -4.01 -112.20 134.03
C LEU A 321 -3.29 -113.56 134.07
N GLU A 322 -2.42 -113.82 133.09
CA GLU A 322 -1.64 -115.06 133.02
C GLU A 322 -0.70 -115.22 134.22
N ALA A 323 -0.06 -114.14 134.67
CA ALA A 323 0.81 -114.15 135.85
C ALA A 323 0.03 -114.52 137.14
N PHE A 324 -1.21 -114.04 137.29
CA PHE A 324 -2.05 -114.42 138.43
C PHE A 324 -2.46 -115.90 138.39
N ILE A 325 -2.73 -116.44 137.19
CA ILE A 325 -3.09 -117.85 137.03
C ILE A 325 -1.89 -118.75 137.34
N ALA A 326 -0.69 -118.38 136.88
CA ALA A 326 0.55 -119.11 137.17
C ALA A 326 0.88 -119.16 138.68
N GLY A 327 0.45 -118.14 139.46
CA GLY A 327 0.55 -118.10 140.92
C GLY A 327 -0.43 -119.00 141.68
N GLY A 328 -1.20 -119.85 140.97
CA GLY A 328 -2.15 -120.80 141.57
C GLY A 328 -3.57 -120.27 141.73
N MET A 329 -3.90 -119.12 141.14
CA MET A 329 -5.23 -118.52 141.24
C MET A 329 -6.17 -119.00 140.11
N PRO A 330 -7.42 -119.41 140.40
CA PRO A 330 -8.38 -119.81 139.37
C PRO A 330 -8.73 -118.66 138.42
N GLU A 331 -8.86 -118.96 137.13
CA GLU A 331 -9.00 -117.96 136.05
C GLU A 331 -10.14 -116.95 136.26
N ALA A 332 -11.28 -117.38 136.80
CA ALA A 332 -12.41 -116.49 137.08
C ALA A 332 -12.05 -115.42 138.13
N CYS A 333 -11.34 -115.80 139.19
CA CYS A 333 -10.88 -114.86 140.22
C CYS A 333 -9.75 -113.96 139.72
N ALA A 334 -8.84 -114.49 138.87
CA ALA A 334 -7.78 -113.70 138.25
C ALA A 334 -8.35 -112.60 137.33
N LYS A 335 -9.40 -112.91 136.53
CA LYS A 335 -10.11 -111.91 135.70
C LYS A 335 -10.75 -110.82 136.55
N GLN A 336 -11.34 -111.20 137.67
CA GLN A 336 -11.98 -110.26 138.59
C GLN A 336 -10.93 -109.36 139.26
N ALA A 337 -9.78 -109.91 139.67
CA ALA A 337 -8.67 -109.16 140.24
C ALA A 337 -8.06 -108.14 139.24
N VAL A 338 -7.74 -108.57 138.01
CA VAL A 338 -7.25 -107.66 136.95
C VAL A 338 -8.25 -106.54 136.64
N THR A 339 -9.55 -106.85 136.64
CA THR A 339 -10.62 -105.86 136.40
C THR A 339 -10.71 -104.84 137.53
N LEU A 340 -10.65 -105.26 138.80
CA LEU A 340 -10.73 -104.37 139.96
C LEU A 340 -9.49 -103.47 140.05
N ILE A 341 -8.31 -103.98 139.68
CA ILE A 341 -7.04 -103.23 139.66
C ILE A 341 -7.02 -102.23 138.49
N ALA A 342 -7.42 -102.63 137.27
CA ALA A 342 -7.51 -101.73 136.12
C ALA A 342 -8.51 -100.57 136.35
N LYS A 343 -9.59 -100.83 137.10
CA LYS A 343 -10.57 -99.81 137.52
C LYS A 343 -10.17 -99.03 138.78
N ARG A 344 -8.98 -99.29 139.36
CA ARG A 344 -8.44 -98.65 140.58
C ARG A 344 -9.36 -98.78 141.82
N GLN A 345 -10.14 -99.85 141.92
CA GLN A 345 -11.05 -100.09 143.04
C GLN A 345 -10.37 -100.80 144.23
N ILE A 346 -9.14 -101.29 144.04
CA ILE A 346 -8.27 -101.81 145.10
C ILE A 346 -7.23 -100.71 145.41
N PRO A 347 -7.23 -100.12 146.62
CA PRO A 347 -6.28 -99.07 146.98
C PRO A 347 -4.84 -99.58 146.97
N ASN A 348 -3.92 -98.74 146.50
CA ASN A 348 -2.47 -98.98 146.49
C ASN A 348 -1.94 -100.10 145.56
N VAL A 349 -2.72 -100.51 144.53
CA VAL A 349 -2.27 -101.42 143.46
C VAL A 349 -2.76 -100.92 142.08
N ALA A 350 -1.93 -100.92 141.03
CA ALA A 350 -2.28 -100.43 139.68
C ALA A 350 -1.58 -101.22 138.54
N ILE A 351 -2.20 -101.23 137.35
CA ILE A 351 -1.59 -101.73 136.10
C ILE A 351 -1.18 -100.53 135.23
N THR A 352 0.08 -100.50 134.80
CA THR A 352 0.65 -99.48 133.91
C THR A 352 0.55 -99.96 132.47
N TYR A 353 -0.02 -99.16 131.57
CA TYR A 353 -0.18 -99.48 130.14
C TYR A 353 0.86 -98.81 129.28
#